data_AF-A0A5J6SQM7-F1
#
_entry.id   AF-A0A5J6SQM7-F1
#
_cell.length_a   1.000
_cell.length_b   1.000
_cell.length_c   1.000
_cell.angle_alpha   90.00
_cell.angle_beta   90.00
_cell.angle_gamma   90.00
#
_symmetry.space_group_name_H-M   'P 1'
#
loop_
_entity.id
_entity.type
_entity.pdbx_description
1 polymer ?
#
loop_
_entity_poly.entity_id
_entity_poly.type
_entity_poly.pdbx_seq_one_letter_code
_entity_poly.pdbx_strand_id
1 'polypeptide(L)'
;MKKTFGVILLLSVSLFGCGSDGSTNQVQPEKQSPVENEVTSVEAEQSDSILYQNTEYGFTFKLPKTWGNYSTVSDKWEGLANTSSDGEKVVETGPIISIRHPKWTSENPRQDIPIMIFTIEQWNLLQQEKFHIGAAPIGPTELNRNEKYVFALPARYNFAFPTGYEEVEKIIEGKPLEVDGV
;
A
#
# COMPACT_ATOMS: atom_id res chain seq x y z
N MET A 1 -46.21 -25.43 6.11
CA MET A 1 -45.86 -26.86 6.26
C MET A 1 -44.36 -26.94 6.54
N LYS A 2 -43.98 -27.35 7.75
CA LYS A 2 -42.57 -27.44 8.20
C LYS A 2 -42.12 -28.90 8.02
N LYS A 3 -40.99 -29.14 7.34
CA LYS A 3 -40.38 -30.47 7.24
C LYS A 3 -39.09 -30.48 8.05
N THR A 4 -39.09 -31.25 9.13
CA THR A 4 -37.93 -31.69 9.90
C THR A 4 -37.32 -32.92 9.22
N PHE A 5 -36.00 -32.98 9.12
CA PHE A 5 -35.26 -34.23 8.99
C PHE A 5 -33.99 -34.12 9.84
N GLY A 6 -33.75 -35.16 10.65
CA GLY A 6 -32.73 -35.18 11.69
C GLY A 6 -31.41 -35.84 11.27
N VAL A 7 -30.35 -35.38 11.95
CA VAL A 7 -29.22 -36.09 12.60
C VAL A 7 -28.56 -37.27 11.86
N ILE A 8 -27.25 -37.15 11.58
CA ILE A 8 -26.26 -38.20 11.91
C ILE A 8 -24.96 -37.55 12.43
N LEU A 9 -24.55 -38.01 13.61
CA LEU A 9 -23.33 -37.74 14.36
C LEU A 9 -22.20 -38.67 13.89
N LEU A 10 -20.98 -38.17 13.67
CA LEU A 10 -19.77 -39.00 13.59
C LEU A 10 -18.61 -38.31 14.33
N LEU A 11 -18.30 -38.87 15.50
CA LEU A 11 -17.08 -38.63 16.28
C LEU A 11 -15.92 -39.40 15.65
N SER A 12 -14.78 -38.73 15.48
CA SER A 12 -13.48 -39.41 15.38
C SER A 12 -12.46 -38.67 16.24
N VAL A 13 -12.15 -39.28 17.38
CA VAL A 13 -11.06 -38.94 18.28
C VAL A 13 -9.81 -39.65 17.77
N SER A 14 -8.71 -38.92 17.58
CA SER A 14 -7.39 -39.53 17.43
C SER A 14 -6.48 -39.00 18.53
N LEU A 15 -6.16 -39.92 19.45
CA LEU A 15 -5.15 -39.82 20.50
C LEU A 15 -3.81 -40.31 19.93
N PHE A 16 -2.80 -39.45 19.92
CA PHE A 16 -1.38 -39.79 19.99
C PHE A 16 -0.72 -38.57 20.66
N GLY A 17 0.11 -38.62 21.70
CA GLY A 17 0.79 -39.70 22.40
C GLY A 17 1.93 -38.97 23.13
N CYS A 18 1.93 -39.02 24.46
CA CYS A 18 2.92 -38.35 25.31
C CYS A 18 4.24 -39.15 25.30
N GLY A 19 5.37 -38.46 25.22
CA GLY A 19 6.70 -39.05 25.34
C GLY A 19 7.65 -38.04 25.97
N SER A 20 7.74 -38.08 27.30
CA SER A 20 8.76 -37.43 28.11
C SER A 20 10.07 -38.19 27.97
N ASP A 21 11.20 -37.50 27.86
CA ASP A 21 12.41 -37.92 28.57
C ASP A 21 13.35 -36.72 28.71
N GLY A 22 13.54 -36.33 29.98
CA GLY A 22 14.62 -35.45 30.37
C GLY A 22 15.91 -36.24 30.41
N SER A 23 16.98 -35.68 29.85
CA SER A 23 18.33 -36.11 30.17
C SER A 23 19.19 -34.89 30.46
N THR A 24 19.43 -34.73 31.75
CA THR A 24 20.39 -33.87 32.41
C THR A 24 21.77 -34.00 31.77
N ASN A 25 22.39 -32.88 31.40
CA ASN A 25 23.84 -32.83 31.17
C ASN A 25 24.47 -31.92 32.22
N GLN A 26 25.21 -32.54 33.12
CA GLN A 26 26.23 -31.91 33.93
C GLN A 26 27.57 -31.97 33.20
N VAL A 27 28.22 -30.83 33.01
CA VAL A 27 29.69 -30.75 32.82
C VAL A 27 30.22 -29.47 33.46
N GLN A 28 31.20 -29.63 34.36
CA GLN A 28 32.07 -28.61 34.95
C GLN A 28 33.48 -28.73 34.29
N PRO A 29 34.47 -27.86 34.57
CA PRO A 29 34.79 -26.62 33.87
C PRO A 29 36.17 -26.63 33.14
N GLU A 30 36.47 -25.49 32.49
CA GLU A 30 37.79 -24.92 32.11
C GLU A 30 38.67 -25.59 31.02
N LYS A 31 38.87 -24.84 29.93
CA LYS A 31 40.22 -24.44 29.46
C LYS A 31 40.19 -23.21 28.54
N GLN A 32 41.09 -22.28 28.78
CA GLN A 32 41.24 -20.95 28.15
C GLN A 32 41.82 -20.97 26.73
N SER A 33 41.28 -20.05 25.91
CA SER A 33 41.92 -19.18 24.89
C SER A 33 42.51 -19.81 23.61
N PRO A 34 42.50 -19.11 22.44
CA PRO A 34 42.54 -17.65 22.29
C PRO A 34 41.48 -17.01 21.38
N VAL A 35 41.34 -15.70 21.60
CA VAL A 35 40.62 -14.68 20.83
C VAL A 35 40.94 -14.80 19.34
N GLU A 36 39.94 -15.18 18.55
CA GLU A 36 39.92 -14.96 17.11
C GLU A 36 38.89 -13.84 16.87
N ASN A 37 39.36 -12.74 16.29
CA ASN A 37 38.53 -11.62 15.91
C ASN A 37 37.53 -12.10 14.86
N GLU A 38 36.33 -12.44 15.30
CA GLU A 38 35.16 -12.52 14.45
C GLU A 38 34.90 -11.10 13.95
N VAL A 39 35.48 -10.78 12.80
CA VAL A 39 35.00 -9.70 11.95
C VAL A 39 33.63 -10.17 11.50
N THR A 40 32.62 -9.90 12.34
CA THR A 40 31.23 -9.87 11.94
C THR A 40 31.14 -8.83 10.84
N SER A 41 31.35 -9.30 9.61
CA SER A 41 30.84 -8.65 8.43
C SER A 41 29.34 -8.61 8.62
N VAL A 42 28.88 -7.50 9.20
CA VAL A 42 27.52 -7.05 9.06
C VAL A 42 27.32 -6.85 7.56
N GLU A 43 26.88 -7.92 6.91
CA GLU A 43 26.22 -7.85 5.62
C GLU A 43 25.06 -6.89 5.84
N ALA A 44 25.28 -5.62 5.49
CA ALA A 44 24.25 -4.63 5.47
C ALA A 44 23.17 -5.19 4.56
N GLU A 45 22.03 -5.58 5.16
CA GLU A 45 20.86 -6.01 4.42
C GLU A 45 20.61 -4.94 3.36
N GLN A 46 20.92 -5.26 2.10
CA GLN A 46 20.58 -4.39 1.00
C GLN A 46 19.07 -4.29 1.02
N SER A 47 18.55 -3.13 1.40
CA SER A 47 17.12 -2.91 1.47
C SER A 47 16.52 -3.27 0.10
N ASP A 48 15.58 -4.21 0.08
CA ASP A 48 14.86 -4.66 -1.13
C ASP A 48 13.91 -3.59 -1.70
N SER A 49 14.15 -2.33 -1.35
CA SER A 49 13.30 -1.19 -1.66
C SER A 49 14.10 -0.02 -2.20
N ILE A 50 13.51 0.69 -3.16
CA ILE A 50 13.97 1.98 -3.66
C ILE A 50 13.00 3.07 -3.21
N LEU A 51 13.45 4.33 -3.24
CA LEU A 51 12.63 5.47 -2.85
C LEU A 51 12.31 6.33 -4.06
N TYR A 52 11.05 6.68 -4.21
CA TYR A 52 10.62 7.83 -5.01
C TYR A 52 10.44 9.01 -4.09
N GLN A 53 11.22 10.07 -4.29
CA GLN A 53 11.10 11.30 -3.51
C GLN A 53 10.46 12.38 -4.37
N ASN A 54 9.39 12.98 -3.86
CA ASN A 54 8.77 14.17 -4.43
C ASN A 54 9.05 15.37 -3.52
N THR A 55 10.02 16.18 -3.90
CA THR A 55 10.43 17.37 -3.14
C THR A 55 9.49 18.57 -3.32
N GLU A 56 8.66 18.57 -4.37
CA GLU A 56 7.66 19.63 -4.62
C GLU A 56 6.54 19.58 -3.58
N TYR A 57 6.04 18.39 -3.29
CA TYR A 57 4.93 18.17 -2.36
C TYR A 57 5.37 17.64 -0.99
N GLY A 58 6.63 17.24 -0.83
CA GLY A 58 7.21 16.85 0.46
C GLY A 58 6.77 15.47 0.92
N PHE A 59 6.90 14.46 0.05
CA PHE A 59 6.67 13.06 0.41
C PHE A 59 7.71 12.13 -0.21
N THR A 60 7.88 10.98 0.42
CA THR A 60 8.66 9.85 -0.09
C THR A 60 7.73 8.65 -0.26
N PHE A 61 7.96 7.84 -1.29
CA PHE A 61 7.21 6.64 -1.57
C PHE A 61 8.16 5.46 -1.69
N LYS A 62 8.01 4.47 -0.81
CA LYS A 62 8.80 3.25 -0.81
C LYS A 62 8.28 2.26 -1.86
N LEU A 63 9.14 1.91 -2.80
CA LEU A 63 8.86 0.97 -3.88
C LEU A 63 9.72 -0.28 -3.74
N PRO A 64 9.26 -1.45 -4.18
CA PRO A 64 10.13 -2.63 -4.24
C PRO A 64 11.21 -2.45 -5.32
N LYS A 65 12.34 -3.14 -5.18
CA LYS A 65 13.46 -3.09 -6.14
C LYS A 65 13.05 -3.41 -7.59
N THR A 66 11.98 -4.20 -7.78
CA THR A 66 11.40 -4.51 -9.10
C THR A 66 10.85 -3.28 -9.83
N TRP A 67 10.57 -2.20 -9.10
CA TRP A 67 10.17 -0.91 -9.66
C TRP A 67 11.37 -0.04 -10.07
N GLY A 68 12.59 -0.58 -10.05
CA GLY A 68 13.78 0.12 -10.58
C GLY A 68 13.53 0.64 -12.00
N ASN A 69 14.01 1.86 -12.27
CA ASN A 69 13.77 2.59 -13.52
C ASN A 69 12.29 2.94 -13.80
N TYR A 70 11.47 3.11 -12.76
CA TYR A 70 10.17 3.76 -12.92
C TYR A 70 10.35 5.16 -13.52
N SER A 71 9.29 5.66 -14.16
CA SER A 71 9.17 7.07 -14.56
C SER A 71 7.95 7.69 -13.87
N THR A 72 7.71 8.98 -14.09
CA THR A 72 6.51 9.65 -13.58
C THR A 72 5.72 10.27 -14.72
N VAL A 73 4.40 10.27 -14.57
CA VAL A 73 3.47 10.95 -15.47
C VAL A 73 2.59 11.87 -14.65
N SER A 74 2.48 13.12 -15.09
CA SER A 74 1.65 14.13 -14.45
C SER A 74 0.32 14.26 -15.18
N ASP A 75 -0.75 14.40 -14.41
CA ASP A 75 -2.10 14.68 -14.88
C ASP A 75 -2.82 15.56 -13.84
N LYS A 76 -4.13 15.78 -14.01
CA LYS A 76 -4.98 16.51 -13.07
C LYS A 76 -6.27 15.76 -12.77
N TRP A 77 -6.78 15.93 -11.55
CA TRP A 77 -8.15 15.59 -11.20
C TRP A 77 -9.05 16.82 -11.32
N GLU A 78 -10.34 16.60 -11.58
CA GLU A 78 -11.36 17.64 -11.66
C GLU A 78 -12.45 17.37 -10.63
N GLY A 79 -12.76 18.38 -9.84
CA GLY A 79 -13.86 18.39 -8.87
C GLY A 79 -15.08 19.07 -9.48
N LEU A 80 -16.22 18.39 -9.43
CA LEU A 80 -17.46 18.76 -10.11
C LEU A 80 -18.50 19.26 -9.11
N ALA A 81 -19.20 20.33 -9.46
CA ALA A 81 -20.30 20.86 -8.65
C ALA A 81 -21.47 19.87 -8.58
N ASN A 82 -22.18 19.85 -7.44
CA ASN A 82 -23.37 19.00 -7.25
C ASN A 82 -24.66 19.54 -7.90
N THR A 83 -24.57 20.51 -8.81
CA THR A 83 -25.75 21.23 -9.34
C THR A 83 -26.36 20.52 -10.54
N SER A 84 -27.68 20.35 -10.53
CA SER A 84 -28.42 19.56 -11.51
C SER A 84 -28.86 20.32 -12.78
N SER A 85 -28.55 21.61 -12.92
CA SER A 85 -29.21 22.46 -13.93
C SER A 85 -28.34 22.87 -15.13
N ASP A 86 -27.01 22.90 -15.02
CA ASP A 86 -26.12 23.36 -16.09
C ASP A 86 -24.88 22.46 -16.26
N GLY A 87 -25.11 21.16 -16.45
CA GLY A 87 -24.03 20.19 -16.69
C GLY A 87 -23.02 20.07 -15.52
N GLU A 88 -22.06 19.17 -15.69
CA GLU A 88 -20.97 19.00 -14.72
C GLU A 88 -19.98 20.17 -14.84
N LYS A 89 -20.14 21.18 -13.99
CA LYS A 89 -19.21 22.31 -13.91
C LYS A 89 -18.01 21.94 -13.04
N VAL A 90 -16.81 22.02 -13.61
CA VAL A 90 -15.55 21.94 -12.86
C VAL A 90 -15.43 23.16 -11.93
N VAL A 91 -15.32 22.90 -10.63
CA VAL A 91 -15.19 23.91 -9.56
C VAL A 91 -13.86 23.81 -8.82
N GLU A 92 -13.19 22.67 -8.90
CA GLU A 92 -11.89 22.42 -8.28
C GLU A 92 -11.00 21.61 -9.22
N THR A 93 -9.69 21.74 -9.06
CA THR A 93 -8.71 20.89 -9.75
C THR A 93 -7.49 20.68 -8.88
N GLY A 94 -6.76 19.59 -9.10
CA GLY A 94 -5.46 19.40 -8.48
C GLY A 94 -4.62 18.35 -9.20
N PRO A 95 -3.35 18.19 -8.80
CA PRO A 95 -2.42 17.30 -9.49
C PRO A 95 -2.70 15.83 -9.23
N ILE A 96 -2.45 15.00 -10.23
CA ILE A 96 -2.22 13.56 -10.09
C ILE A 96 -0.80 13.28 -10.55
N ILE A 97 -0.02 12.60 -9.71
CA ILE A 97 1.29 12.06 -10.09
C ILE A 97 1.17 10.55 -10.14
N SER A 98 1.44 9.97 -11.31
CA SER A 98 1.48 8.52 -11.48
C SER A 98 2.92 8.04 -11.52
N ILE A 99 3.29 7.16 -10.60
CA ILE A 99 4.54 6.40 -10.70
C ILE A 99 4.30 5.31 -11.74
N ARG A 100 4.92 5.48 -12.91
CA ARG A 100 4.75 4.63 -14.09
C ARG A 100 5.46 3.31 -13.87
N HIS A 101 4.71 2.21 -14.02
CA HIS A 101 5.28 0.87 -13.90
C HIS A 101 6.44 0.67 -14.90
N PRO A 102 7.63 0.18 -14.50
CA PRO A 102 8.81 0.15 -15.40
C PRO A 102 8.63 -0.67 -16.69
N LYS A 103 7.78 -1.70 -16.63
CA LYS A 103 7.42 -2.55 -17.78
C LYS A 103 6.19 -2.08 -18.56
N TRP A 104 5.70 -0.87 -18.32
CA TRP A 104 4.55 -0.32 -19.05
C TRP A 104 4.93 0.04 -20.48
N THR A 105 4.09 -0.31 -21.45
CA THR A 105 4.14 0.22 -22.82
C THR A 105 2.73 0.54 -23.32
N SER A 106 2.62 1.28 -24.43
CA SER A 106 1.32 1.57 -25.04
C SER A 106 0.59 0.31 -25.53
N GLU A 107 1.33 -0.70 -25.97
CA GLU A 107 0.82 -1.99 -26.44
C GLU A 107 0.48 -2.94 -25.29
N ASN A 108 1.17 -2.80 -24.15
CA ASN A 108 0.96 -3.61 -22.96
C ASN A 108 0.95 -2.72 -21.71
N PRO A 109 -0.16 -1.98 -21.49
CA PRO A 109 -0.27 -1.12 -20.32
C PRO A 109 -0.28 -1.95 -19.05
N ARG A 110 0.40 -1.44 -18.02
CA ARG A 110 0.40 -2.00 -16.67
C ARG A 110 -0.15 -0.98 -15.68
N GLN A 111 -0.58 -1.44 -14.51
CA GLN A 111 -1.08 -0.55 -13.47
C GLN A 111 0.04 0.39 -12.98
N ASP A 112 -0.18 1.69 -13.14
CA ASP A 112 0.63 2.72 -12.47
C ASP A 112 0.17 2.88 -11.01
N ILE A 113 0.96 3.59 -10.21
CA ILE A 113 0.56 4.03 -8.86
C ILE A 113 0.16 5.50 -8.92
N PRO A 114 -1.14 5.83 -9.04
CA PRO A 114 -1.58 7.22 -9.04
C PRO A 114 -1.67 7.79 -7.62
N ILE A 115 -1.14 8.99 -7.44
CA ILE A 115 -1.20 9.76 -6.19
C ILE A 115 -1.88 11.08 -6.52
N MET A 116 -3.11 11.25 -6.06
CA MET A 116 -3.82 12.53 -6.07
C MET A 116 -3.29 13.41 -4.95
N ILE A 117 -3.08 14.67 -5.26
CA ILE A 117 -2.62 15.67 -4.31
C ILE A 117 -3.75 16.67 -4.09
N PHE A 118 -4.08 16.91 -2.84
CA PHE A 118 -5.09 17.87 -2.41
C PHE A 118 -4.46 18.87 -1.47
N THR A 119 -4.87 20.14 -1.52
CA THR A 119 -4.67 21.02 -0.36
C THR A 119 -5.56 20.55 0.81
N ILE A 120 -5.22 20.95 2.03
CA ILE A 120 -6.07 20.65 3.21
C ILE A 120 -7.50 21.17 3.01
N GLU A 121 -7.66 22.36 2.42
CA GLU A 121 -8.97 22.95 2.13
C GLU A 121 -9.76 22.12 1.11
N GLN A 122 -9.13 21.73 -0.01
CA GLN A 122 -9.77 20.90 -1.04
C GLN A 122 -10.22 19.56 -0.47
N TRP A 123 -9.38 18.91 0.34
CA TRP A 123 -9.74 17.66 0.99
C TRP A 123 -10.95 17.84 1.91
N ASN A 124 -10.96 18.88 2.75
CA ASN A 124 -12.08 19.15 3.66
C ASN A 124 -13.39 19.46 2.92
N LEU A 125 -13.33 20.17 1.79
CA LEU A 125 -14.49 20.44 0.94
C LEU A 125 -15.01 19.17 0.27
N LEU A 126 -14.11 18.28 -0.16
CA LEU A 126 -14.46 16.96 -0.70
C LEU A 126 -15.15 16.09 0.36
N GLN A 127 -14.63 16.03 1.59
CA GLN A 127 -15.23 15.28 2.70
C GLN A 127 -16.59 15.83 3.14
N GLN A 128 -16.84 17.13 2.92
CA GLN A 128 -18.13 17.78 3.16
C GLN A 128 -19.09 17.68 1.97
N GLU A 129 -18.74 16.88 0.96
CA GLU A 129 -19.51 16.71 -0.27
C GLU A 129 -19.85 18.05 -0.95
N LYS A 130 -18.96 19.05 -0.88
CA LYS A 130 -19.17 20.34 -1.56
C LYS A 130 -18.94 20.24 -3.07
N PHE A 131 -18.15 19.26 -3.48
CA PHE A 131 -17.95 18.80 -4.85
C PHE A 131 -17.67 17.30 -4.82
N HIS A 132 -17.69 16.65 -5.97
CA HIS A 132 -17.33 15.24 -6.14
C HIS A 132 -16.29 15.06 -7.24
N ILE A 133 -15.59 13.92 -7.25
CA ILE A 133 -14.59 13.59 -8.27
C ILE A 133 -15.01 12.31 -8.98
N GLY A 134 -15.25 12.44 -10.28
CA GLY A 134 -15.77 11.36 -11.10
C GLY A 134 -17.15 10.85 -10.65
N ALA A 135 -17.64 9.81 -11.32
CA ALA A 135 -18.98 9.28 -11.07
C ALA A 135 -19.02 8.13 -10.03
N ALA A 136 -17.91 7.85 -9.34
CA ALA A 136 -17.86 6.74 -8.40
C ALA A 136 -18.65 7.07 -7.10
N PRO A 137 -19.39 6.11 -6.52
CA PRO A 137 -20.12 6.32 -5.27
C PRO A 137 -19.21 6.32 -4.03
N ILE A 138 -17.90 6.29 -4.23
CA ILE A 138 -16.87 6.33 -3.20
C ILE A 138 -15.81 7.36 -3.62
N GLY A 139 -15.26 8.08 -2.65
CA GLY A 139 -14.22 9.06 -2.89
C GLY A 139 -12.81 8.46 -2.94
N PRO A 140 -11.81 9.29 -3.25
CA PRO A 140 -10.40 8.96 -3.05
C PRO A 140 -10.12 8.49 -1.60
N THR A 141 -9.16 7.59 -1.44
CA THR A 141 -8.72 7.08 -0.14
C THR A 141 -7.43 7.76 0.28
N GLU A 142 -7.40 8.34 1.47
CA GLU A 142 -6.18 8.96 2.00
C GLU A 142 -5.07 7.92 2.21
N LEU A 143 -3.86 8.25 1.76
CA LEU A 143 -2.64 7.48 1.96
C LEU A 143 -1.82 8.05 3.13
N ASN A 144 -1.61 9.37 3.15
CA ASN A 144 -0.95 10.12 4.23
C ASN A 144 -1.20 11.63 4.02
N ARG A 145 -0.70 12.47 4.94
CA ARG A 145 -0.78 13.93 4.81
C ARG A 145 0.42 14.62 5.48
N ASN A 146 0.75 15.82 5.00
CA ASN A 146 1.62 16.77 5.69
C ASN A 146 0.84 18.05 6.04
N GLU A 147 1.52 19.11 6.49
CA GLU A 147 0.87 20.36 6.91
C GLU A 147 0.11 21.08 5.77
N LYS A 148 0.48 20.81 4.51
CA LYS A 148 -0.06 21.52 3.34
C LYS A 148 -0.97 20.65 2.48
N TYR A 149 -0.67 19.35 2.41
CA TYR A 149 -1.28 18.47 1.44
C TYR A 149 -1.81 17.17 2.05
N VAL A 150 -2.88 16.66 1.46
CA VAL A 150 -3.34 15.28 1.62
C VAL A 150 -2.97 14.51 0.35
N PHE A 151 -2.34 13.36 0.53
CA PHE A 151 -2.02 12.43 -0.55
C PHE A 151 -3.05 11.31 -0.55
N ALA A 152 -3.69 11.07 -1.68
CA ALA A 152 -4.76 10.10 -1.77
C ALA A 152 -4.68 9.24 -3.03
N LEU A 153 -5.23 8.04 -2.94
CA LEU A 153 -5.41 7.11 -4.03
C LEU A 153 -6.77 7.37 -4.68
N PRO A 154 -6.87 7.46 -6.03
CA PRO A 154 -8.15 7.60 -6.71
C PRO A 154 -9.14 6.51 -6.33
N ALA A 155 -10.41 6.87 -6.29
CA ALA A 155 -11.49 5.90 -6.19
C ALA A 155 -11.36 4.88 -7.32
N ARG A 156 -11.44 3.58 -6.99
CA ARG A 156 -11.48 2.50 -8.00
C ARG A 156 -10.27 2.51 -8.96
N TYR A 157 -9.11 2.97 -8.52
CA TYR A 157 -7.90 3.12 -9.36
C TYR A 157 -7.48 1.83 -10.10
N ASN A 158 -7.88 0.65 -9.61
CA ASN A 158 -7.61 -0.67 -10.16
C ASN A 158 -8.86 -1.43 -10.63
N PHE A 159 -10.02 -0.79 -10.76
CA PHE A 159 -11.29 -1.46 -11.03
C PHE A 159 -11.37 -2.16 -12.40
N ALA A 160 -10.54 -1.75 -13.35
CA ALA A 160 -10.42 -2.42 -14.64
C ALA A 160 -9.53 -3.69 -14.58
N PHE A 161 -8.99 -4.03 -13.40
CA PHE A 161 -8.05 -5.13 -13.19
C PHE A 161 -6.90 -5.17 -14.22
N PRO A 162 -6.21 -4.03 -14.49
CA PRO A 162 -5.14 -4.01 -15.49
C PRO A 162 -3.96 -4.86 -15.03
N THR A 163 -3.17 -5.35 -15.99
CA THR A 163 -1.97 -6.15 -15.70
C THR A 163 -1.10 -5.50 -14.61
N GLY A 164 -0.81 -6.24 -13.53
CA GLY A 164 0.01 -5.77 -12.42
C GLY A 164 -0.76 -5.05 -11.30
N TYR A 165 -2.10 -5.02 -11.34
CA TYR A 165 -2.87 -4.38 -10.28
C TYR A 165 -2.67 -5.03 -8.91
N GLU A 166 -2.49 -6.34 -8.82
CA GLU A 166 -2.26 -7.06 -7.55
C GLU A 166 -0.92 -6.68 -6.92
N GLU A 167 0.10 -6.46 -7.75
CA GLU A 167 1.40 -5.96 -7.28
C GLU A 167 1.25 -4.56 -6.69
N VAL A 168 0.48 -3.69 -7.35
CA VAL A 168 0.21 -2.34 -6.85
C VAL A 168 -0.62 -2.38 -5.56
N GLU A 169 -1.65 -3.22 -5.48
CA GLU A 169 -2.43 -3.40 -4.24
C GLU A 169 -1.52 -3.76 -3.07
N LYS A 170 -0.63 -4.74 -3.26
CA LYS A 170 0.32 -5.16 -2.24
C LYS A 170 1.27 -4.03 -1.82
N ILE A 171 1.71 -3.18 -2.76
CA ILE A 171 2.53 -2.00 -2.45
C ILE A 171 1.74 -1.02 -1.58
N ILE A 172 0.50 -0.69 -1.96
CA ILE A 172 -0.36 0.24 -1.23
C ILE A 172 -0.71 -0.27 0.18
N GLU A 173 -1.02 -1.56 0.33
CA GLU A 173 -1.30 -2.20 1.62
C GLU A 173 -0.12 -2.06 2.60
N GLY A 174 1.10 -2.00 2.07
CA GLY A 174 2.32 -1.77 2.83
C GLY A 174 2.48 -0.34 3.37
N LYS A 175 1.52 0.56 3.12
CA LYS A 175 1.54 1.98 3.51
C LYS A 175 2.85 2.67 3.10
N PRO A 176 3.14 2.72 1.79
CA PRO A 176 4.46 3.06 1.27
C PRO A 176 4.76 4.57 1.28
N LEU A 177 3.74 5.41 1.49
CA LEU A 177 3.86 6.86 1.43
C LEU A 177 4.20 7.42 2.81
N GLU A 178 5.40 7.97 2.94
CA GLU A 178 5.92 8.65 4.11
C GLU A 178 6.00 10.15 3.82
N VAL A 179 5.78 10.96 4.85
CA VAL A 179 6.00 12.40 4.79
C VAL A 179 7.16 12.74 5.69
N ASP A 180 8.02 13.66 5.26
CA ASP A 180 9.11 14.12 6.10
C ASP A 180 8.52 14.74 7.38
N GLY A 181 8.86 14.17 8.54
CA GLY A 181 8.41 14.68 9.82
C GLY A 181 8.97 16.07 10.05
N VAL A 182 8.07 17.04 10.26
CA VAL A 182 8.44 18.37 10.78
C VAL A 182 8.66 18.27 12.27
#